data_AF-A0A954G398-F1
#
_entry.id   AF-A0A954G398-F1
#
_cell.length_a   1.000
_cell.length_b   1.000
_cell.length_c   1.000
_cell.angle_alpha   90.00
_cell.angle_beta   90.00
_cell.angle_gamma   90.00
#
_symmetry.space_group_name_H-M   'P 1'
#
loop_
_entity.id
_entity.type
_entity.pdbx_description
1 polymer ?
#
loop_
_entity_poly.entity_id
_entity_poly.type
_entity_poly.pdbx_seq_one_letter_code
_entity_poly.pdbx_strand_id
1 'polypeptide(L)'
;PRVPIVKTIASALTLGTGGSAGREGPIAQIGAGFGSWVATVLKLSARDRRIMLAAGVGAGIGAIFRAPLAGALFAAEIMYSNADFESDVIVPAAMSSIIAYSVYCMSLPQELQFMPLFGDGLHHTVDSHFELIPYTILSVILSLAAMFYVKTFYGTNRIFKKIPIKPMFKPAIGAFLTGIVGIAMYYLFNKDLQALSVMSTGYGILQDALTSAAKISVPLLLTVAVVKVFTTSLTIGSGGSGGVFGPSMVIGGCVGTATGRILQDLWPELVTQPEAYGLVGMAGFFAGAAHAPISTIIMVSEITGNYSLLLPTMLSSTLCFVLCQKIHLYQKQYPSRLDSPAHRGDFLIDVLEGSRV
;
A
#
# COMPACT_ATOMS: atom_id res chain seq x y z
N PRO A 1 -18.44 7.29 17.46
CA PRO A 1 -17.07 6.91 17.04
C PRO A 1 -16.55 5.60 17.69
N ARG A 2 -17.22 4.46 17.49
CA ARG A 2 -16.72 3.16 18.02
C ARG A 2 -15.56 2.61 17.19
N VAL A 3 -15.65 2.70 15.86
CA VAL A 3 -14.68 2.13 14.92
C VAL A 3 -13.26 2.71 15.13
N PRO A 4 -13.04 4.04 15.21
CA PRO A 4 -11.70 4.59 15.41
C PRO A 4 -11.01 4.02 16.66
N ILE A 5 -11.69 4.00 17.81
CA ILE A 5 -11.12 3.57 19.09
C ILE A 5 -10.75 2.10 19.06
N VAL A 6 -11.68 1.23 18.63
CA VAL A 6 -11.44 -0.22 18.57
C VAL A 6 -10.33 -0.54 17.56
N LYS A 7 -10.30 0.15 16.42
CA LYS A 7 -9.29 -0.08 15.38
C LYS A 7 -7.90 0.35 15.86
N THR A 8 -7.77 1.45 16.59
CA THR A 8 -6.50 1.88 17.19
C THR A 8 -5.94 0.81 18.11
N ILE A 9 -6.74 0.35 19.09
CA ILE A 9 -6.29 -0.64 20.08
C ILE A 9 -5.95 -1.97 19.41
N ALA A 10 -6.84 -2.49 18.56
CA ALA A 10 -6.64 -3.78 17.91
C ALA A 10 -5.41 -3.78 16.98
N SER A 11 -5.17 -2.68 16.27
CA SER A 11 -4.02 -2.57 15.37
C SER A 11 -2.72 -2.35 16.12
N ALA A 12 -2.74 -1.58 17.22
CA ALA A 12 -1.58 -1.45 18.11
C ALA A 12 -1.14 -2.80 18.68
N LEU A 13 -2.08 -3.64 19.12
CA LEU A 13 -1.79 -5.00 19.58
C LEU A 13 -1.25 -5.89 18.46
N THR A 14 -1.89 -5.88 17.29
CA THR A 14 -1.48 -6.72 16.16
C THR A 14 -0.07 -6.35 15.67
N LEU A 15 0.19 -5.06 15.45
CA LEU A 15 1.47 -4.56 14.96
C LEU A 15 2.55 -4.60 16.04
N GLY A 16 2.23 -4.23 17.28
CA GLY A 16 3.16 -4.18 18.41
C GLY A 16 3.64 -5.57 18.86
N THR A 17 2.87 -6.63 18.60
CA THR A 17 3.29 -8.02 18.85
C THR A 17 3.99 -8.66 17.66
N GLY A 18 4.29 -7.89 16.60
CA GLY A 18 5.04 -8.37 15.43
C GLY A 18 4.20 -8.98 14.31
N GLY A 19 2.87 -8.84 14.34
CA GLY A 19 2.00 -9.28 13.25
C GLY A 19 2.41 -8.64 11.92
N SER A 20 2.55 -9.44 10.86
CA SER A 20 2.91 -8.94 9.53
C SER A 20 1.73 -8.18 8.93
N ALA A 21 1.75 -6.86 9.05
CA ALA A 21 0.74 -5.98 8.52
C ALA A 21 1.27 -4.54 8.44
N GLY A 22 0.54 -3.72 7.71
CA GLY A 22 0.74 -2.29 7.59
C GLY A 22 -0.15 -1.50 8.55
N ARG A 23 0.24 -0.27 8.87
CA ARG A 23 -0.54 0.66 9.71
C ARG A 23 -1.56 1.48 8.92
N GLU A 24 -1.50 1.39 7.60
CA GLU A 24 -2.21 2.24 6.63
C GLU A 24 -3.70 1.91 6.54
N GLY A 25 -4.04 0.62 6.53
CA GLY A 25 -5.43 0.18 6.53
C GLY A 25 -6.17 0.66 7.79
N PRO A 26 -5.62 0.44 9.00
CA PRO A 26 -6.14 1.00 10.23
C PRO A 26 -6.25 2.52 10.21
N ILE A 27 -5.20 3.27 9.84
CA ILE A 27 -5.25 4.73 9.89
C ILE A 27 -6.27 5.30 8.89
N ALA A 28 -6.42 4.71 7.70
CA ALA A 28 -7.47 5.07 6.76
C ALA A 28 -8.86 4.90 7.37
N GLN A 29 -9.12 3.78 8.06
CA GLN A 29 -10.42 3.53 8.72
C GLN A 29 -10.65 4.43 9.93
N ILE A 30 -9.60 4.73 10.71
CA ILE A 30 -9.65 5.66 11.83
C ILE A 30 -10.00 7.06 11.33
N GLY A 31 -9.28 7.54 10.32
CA GLY A 31 -9.51 8.83 9.67
C GLY A 31 -10.90 8.94 9.05
N ALA A 32 -11.30 7.94 8.26
CA ALA A 32 -12.67 7.82 7.72
C ALA A 32 -13.74 7.88 8.82
N GLY A 33 -13.50 7.20 9.95
CA GLY A 33 -14.41 7.18 11.08
C GLY A 33 -14.55 8.52 11.78
N PHE A 34 -13.46 9.30 11.90
CA PHE A 34 -13.51 10.68 12.42
C PHE A 34 -14.19 11.62 11.42
N GLY A 35 -13.86 11.54 10.13
CA GLY A 35 -14.51 12.35 9.09
C GLY A 35 -16.03 12.13 9.05
N SER A 36 -16.46 10.86 9.09
CA SER A 36 -17.88 10.49 9.15
C SER A 36 -18.56 10.97 10.45
N TRP A 37 -17.86 10.93 11.58
CA TRP A 37 -18.37 11.41 12.86
C TRP A 37 -18.57 12.93 12.85
N VAL A 38 -17.60 13.70 12.35
CA VAL A 38 -17.71 15.17 12.20
C VAL A 38 -18.90 15.51 11.30
N ALA A 39 -19.02 14.86 10.15
CA ALA A 39 -20.16 15.05 9.25
C ALA A 39 -21.52 14.74 9.90
N THR A 40 -21.56 13.77 10.81
CA THR A 40 -22.79 13.44 11.57
C THR A 40 -23.12 14.53 12.60
N VAL A 41 -22.12 15.04 13.32
CA VAL A 41 -22.29 16.12 14.30
C VAL A 41 -22.77 17.41 13.62
N LEU A 42 -22.19 17.73 12.47
CA LEU A 42 -22.55 18.90 11.66
C LEU A 42 -23.83 18.69 10.83
N LYS A 43 -24.47 17.52 10.91
CA LYS A 43 -25.69 17.17 10.16
C LYS A 43 -25.57 17.39 8.64
N LEU A 44 -24.39 17.08 8.08
CA LEU A 44 -24.12 17.28 6.66
C LEU A 44 -24.92 16.31 5.78
N SER A 45 -25.06 16.70 4.51
CA SER A 45 -25.69 15.90 3.47
C SER A 45 -24.97 14.56 3.25
N ALA A 46 -25.61 13.63 2.53
CA ALA A 46 -24.97 12.35 2.19
C ALA A 46 -23.71 12.54 1.34
N ARG A 47 -23.73 13.48 0.39
CA ARG A 47 -22.58 13.82 -0.45
C ARG A 47 -21.42 14.35 0.39
N ASP A 48 -21.67 15.37 1.21
CA ASP A 48 -20.63 15.98 2.06
C ASP A 48 -20.08 15.00 3.09
N ARG A 49 -20.91 14.08 3.60
CA ARG A 49 -20.45 13.02 4.49
C ARG A 49 -19.46 12.07 3.82
N ARG A 50 -19.67 11.74 2.54
CA ARG A 50 -18.71 10.94 1.76
C ARG A 50 -17.41 11.69 1.55
N ILE A 51 -17.50 12.98 1.22
CA ILE A 51 -16.33 13.86 1.06
C ILE A 51 -15.54 13.93 2.38
N MET A 52 -16.21 14.15 3.52
CA MET A 52 -15.57 14.20 4.84
C MET A 52 -14.96 12.86 5.25
N LEU A 53 -15.62 11.74 4.91
CA LEU A 53 -15.06 10.41 5.14
C LEU A 53 -13.75 10.21 4.35
N ALA A 54 -13.77 10.52 3.06
CA ALA A 54 -12.60 10.37 2.20
C ALA A 54 -11.49 11.37 2.56
N ALA A 55 -11.84 12.60 2.93
CA ALA A 55 -10.89 13.56 3.48
C ALA A 55 -10.20 13.04 4.74
N GLY A 56 -10.94 12.35 5.62
CA GLY A 56 -10.37 11.63 6.76
C GLY A 56 -9.43 10.48 6.36
N VAL A 57 -9.72 9.75 5.28
CA VAL A 57 -8.77 8.77 4.72
C VAL A 57 -7.48 9.48 4.28
N GLY A 58 -7.60 10.57 3.52
CA GLY A 58 -6.48 11.37 3.05
C GLY A 58 -5.63 11.91 4.19
N ALA A 59 -6.26 12.41 5.26
CA ALA A 59 -5.60 12.84 6.49
C ALA A 59 -4.72 11.75 7.10
N GLY A 60 -5.29 10.55 7.28
CA GLY A 60 -4.59 9.42 7.88
C GLY A 60 -3.43 8.93 7.02
N ILE A 61 -3.68 8.73 5.72
CA ILE A 61 -2.67 8.23 4.78
C ILE A 61 -1.56 9.26 4.55
N GLY A 62 -1.90 10.52 4.34
CA GLY A 62 -0.90 11.57 4.11
C GLY A 62 0.01 11.80 5.30
N ALA A 63 -0.56 11.84 6.52
CA ALA A 63 0.24 11.99 7.73
C ALA A 63 1.15 10.79 7.98
N ILE A 64 0.63 9.56 7.86
CA ILE A 64 1.38 8.35 8.18
C ILE A 64 2.56 8.14 7.22
N PHE A 65 2.36 8.48 5.94
CA PHE A 65 3.37 8.35 4.90
C PHE A 65 4.27 9.56 4.74
N ARG A 66 3.95 10.69 5.38
CA ARG A 66 4.62 11.97 5.09
C ARG A 66 4.46 12.38 3.62
N ALA A 67 3.31 12.07 3.03
CA ALA A 67 3.01 12.24 1.61
C ALA A 67 1.61 12.84 1.41
N PRO A 68 1.43 14.16 1.63
CA PRO A 68 0.11 14.75 1.67
C PRO A 68 -0.67 14.65 0.36
N LEU A 69 0.00 14.86 -0.78
CA LEU A 69 -0.64 14.84 -2.10
C LEU A 69 -1.09 13.42 -2.46
N ALA A 70 -0.23 12.44 -2.24
CA ALA A 70 -0.51 11.03 -2.42
C ALA A 70 -1.66 10.56 -1.53
N GLY A 71 -1.71 10.99 -0.27
CA GLY A 71 -2.83 10.70 0.62
C GLY A 71 -4.16 11.21 0.07
N ALA A 72 -4.18 12.43 -0.49
CA ALA A 72 -5.37 13.02 -1.08
C ALA A 72 -5.83 12.28 -2.34
N LEU A 73 -4.90 11.99 -3.26
CA LEU A 73 -5.20 11.23 -4.48
C LEU A 73 -5.64 9.80 -4.16
N PHE A 74 -4.98 9.15 -3.19
CA PHE A 74 -5.33 7.80 -2.75
C PHE A 74 -6.76 7.75 -2.22
N ALA A 75 -7.19 8.75 -1.44
CA ALA A 75 -8.56 8.82 -0.94
C ALA A 75 -9.61 8.94 -2.05
N ALA A 76 -9.25 9.55 -3.19
CA ALA A 76 -10.14 9.71 -4.34
C ALA A 76 -10.14 8.51 -5.30
N GLU A 77 -9.01 7.79 -5.41
CA GLU A 77 -8.83 6.69 -6.37
C GLU A 77 -9.20 5.31 -5.77
N ILE A 78 -8.84 5.06 -4.50
CA ILE A 78 -8.85 3.69 -3.94
C ILE A 78 -10.24 3.03 -3.87
N MET A 79 -11.32 3.80 -4.00
CA MET A 79 -12.69 3.29 -3.94
C MET A 79 -13.11 2.56 -5.23
N TYR A 80 -12.37 2.76 -6.32
CA TYR A 80 -12.70 2.25 -7.63
C TYR A 80 -11.64 1.26 -8.14
N SER A 81 -12.08 0.24 -8.88
CA SER A 81 -11.17 -0.76 -9.47
C SER A 81 -10.85 -0.46 -10.94
N ASN A 82 -11.66 0.34 -11.63
CA ASN A 82 -11.26 0.91 -12.91
C ASN A 82 -10.56 2.27 -12.66
N ALA A 83 -9.97 2.84 -13.70
CA ALA A 83 -9.31 4.15 -13.65
C ALA A 83 -10.33 5.30 -13.52
N ASP A 84 -10.99 5.41 -12.36
CA ASP A 84 -11.98 6.42 -12.02
C ASP A 84 -11.60 7.13 -10.71
N PHE A 85 -12.05 8.37 -10.53
CA PHE A 85 -11.66 9.26 -9.45
C PHE A 85 -12.85 9.99 -8.86
N GLU A 86 -12.93 10.03 -7.52
CA GLU A 86 -13.84 10.95 -6.83
C GLU A 86 -13.26 12.37 -6.84
N SER A 87 -13.44 13.10 -7.93
CA SER A 87 -12.86 14.44 -8.14
C SER A 87 -13.17 15.43 -7.01
N ASP A 88 -14.40 15.38 -6.48
CA ASP A 88 -14.87 16.28 -5.41
C ASP A 88 -14.14 16.07 -4.08
N VAL A 89 -13.46 14.92 -3.91
CA VAL A 89 -12.71 14.58 -2.71
C VAL A 89 -11.31 15.17 -2.73
N ILE A 90 -10.72 15.43 -3.90
CA ILE A 90 -9.29 15.73 -4.03
C ILE A 90 -8.91 16.97 -3.21
N VAL A 91 -9.62 18.09 -3.38
CA VAL A 91 -9.30 19.34 -2.68
C VAL A 91 -9.56 19.23 -1.16
N PRO A 92 -10.74 18.75 -0.68
CA PRO A 92 -10.96 18.53 0.75
C PRO A 92 -9.96 17.56 1.40
N ALA A 93 -9.61 16.47 0.70
CA ALA A 93 -8.64 15.51 1.19
C ALA A 93 -7.23 16.09 1.22
N ALA A 94 -6.83 16.90 0.23
CA ALA A 94 -5.56 17.60 0.23
C ALA A 94 -5.43 18.54 1.43
N MET A 95 -6.45 19.38 1.69
CA MET A 95 -6.45 20.26 2.85
C MET A 95 -6.35 19.46 4.16
N SER A 96 -7.14 18.41 4.31
CA SER A 96 -7.12 17.58 5.52
C SER A 96 -5.79 16.85 5.71
N SER A 97 -5.19 16.37 4.62
CA SER A 97 -3.89 15.71 4.55
C SER A 97 -2.73 16.64 4.92
N ILE A 98 -2.71 17.86 4.39
CA ILE A 98 -1.71 18.89 4.71
C ILE A 98 -1.75 19.24 6.21
N ILE A 99 -2.94 19.45 6.75
CA ILE A 99 -3.11 19.77 8.18
C ILE A 99 -2.68 18.59 9.04
N ALA A 100 -3.12 17.37 8.71
CA ALA A 100 -2.79 16.17 9.47
C ALA A 100 -1.28 15.90 9.45
N TYR A 101 -0.62 16.05 8.30
CA TYR A 101 0.83 15.90 8.21
C TYR A 101 1.57 16.99 9.00
N SER A 102 1.14 18.26 8.89
CA SER A 102 1.71 19.37 9.67
C SER A 102 1.65 19.09 11.18
N VAL A 103 0.50 18.60 11.68
CA VAL A 103 0.35 18.23 13.09
C VAL A 103 1.21 17.02 13.45
N TYR A 104 1.31 16.02 12.56
CA TYR A 104 2.19 14.87 12.78
C TYR A 104 3.67 15.28 12.86
N CYS A 105 4.13 16.22 12.02
CA CYS A 105 5.47 16.78 12.09
C CYS A 105 5.80 17.40 13.45
N MET A 106 4.83 18.03 14.12
CA MET A 106 5.05 18.59 15.47
C MET A 106 5.38 17.51 16.52
N SER A 107 5.05 16.24 16.26
CA SER A 107 5.40 15.11 17.12
C SER A 107 6.77 14.47 16.80
N LEU A 108 7.39 14.88 15.68
CA LEU A 108 8.68 14.36 15.23
C LEU A 108 9.84 15.27 15.68
N PRO A 109 11.04 14.69 15.90
CA PRO A 109 12.28 15.46 16.03
C PRO A 109 12.47 16.42 14.86
N GLN A 110 13.08 17.58 15.12
CA GLN A 110 13.20 18.67 14.16
C GLN A 110 13.89 18.23 12.85
N GLU A 111 14.85 17.31 12.94
CA GLU A 111 15.63 16.80 11.80
C GLU A 111 14.81 15.89 10.88
N LEU A 112 13.71 15.34 11.38
CA LEU A 112 12.82 14.44 10.64
C LEU A 112 11.55 15.15 10.13
N GLN A 113 11.36 16.42 10.48
CA GLN A 113 10.21 17.20 10.02
C GLN A 113 10.33 17.47 8.52
N PHE A 114 9.24 17.26 7.79
CA PHE A 114 9.17 17.44 6.33
C PHE A 114 10.06 16.50 5.51
N MET A 115 10.83 15.61 6.15
CA MET A 115 11.64 14.59 5.48
C MET A 115 10.76 13.45 4.95
N PRO A 116 10.99 12.95 3.72
CA PRO A 116 10.39 11.74 3.19
C PRO A 116 10.56 10.54 4.13
N LEU A 117 9.64 9.58 4.04
CA LEU A 117 9.63 8.42 4.93
C LEU A 117 10.91 7.58 4.82
N PHE A 118 11.47 7.44 3.61
CA PHE A 118 12.70 6.67 3.34
C PHE A 118 13.96 7.55 3.31
N GLY A 119 13.86 8.79 3.77
CA GLY A 119 14.96 9.77 3.81
C GLY A 119 15.24 10.47 2.48
N ASP A 120 16.19 11.39 2.50
CA ASP A 120 16.49 12.33 1.40
C ASP A 120 17.59 11.83 0.45
N GLY A 121 18.25 10.72 0.76
CA GLY A 121 19.44 10.25 0.02
C GLY A 121 19.16 9.43 -1.24
N LEU A 122 17.88 9.23 -1.60
CA LEU A 122 17.48 8.34 -2.70
C LEU A 122 17.47 9.09 -4.04
N HIS A 123 18.65 9.35 -4.60
CA HIS A 123 18.79 10.00 -5.91
C HIS A 123 19.13 9.00 -7.01
N HIS A 124 18.08 8.35 -7.52
CA HIS A 124 18.13 7.46 -8.67
C HIS A 124 17.58 8.12 -9.93
N THR A 125 18.21 7.88 -11.07
CA THR A 125 17.86 8.48 -12.36
C THR A 125 17.69 7.41 -13.44
N VAL A 126 17.04 7.80 -14.54
CA VAL A 126 17.07 7.06 -15.80
C VAL A 126 17.86 7.91 -16.79
N ASP A 127 18.95 7.36 -17.31
CA ASP A 127 19.86 8.11 -18.16
C ASP A 127 19.64 7.76 -19.65
N SER A 128 19.09 6.58 -19.94
CA SER A 128 18.80 6.10 -21.29
C SER A 128 17.37 5.63 -21.49
N HIS A 129 16.81 5.91 -22.67
CA HIS A 129 15.47 5.45 -23.07
C HIS A 129 15.37 3.91 -23.14
N PHE A 130 16.49 3.22 -23.38
CA PHE A 130 16.52 1.76 -23.46
C PHE A 130 16.32 1.09 -22.08
N GLU A 131 16.53 1.81 -20.97
CA GLU A 131 16.32 1.29 -19.61
C GLU A 131 14.85 0.92 -19.35
N LEU A 132 13.91 1.44 -20.15
CA LEU A 132 12.49 1.09 -20.08
C LEU A 132 12.20 -0.38 -20.42
N ILE A 133 13.08 -1.05 -21.18
CA ILE A 133 12.92 -2.46 -21.54
C ILE A 133 13.01 -3.36 -20.29
N PRO A 134 14.09 -3.30 -19.48
CA PRO A 134 14.15 -3.94 -18.16
C PRO A 134 12.97 -3.63 -17.24
N TYR A 135 12.48 -2.38 -17.18
CA TYR A 135 11.32 -2.03 -16.36
C TYR A 135 10.02 -2.69 -16.86
N THR A 136 9.91 -2.96 -18.16
CA THR A 136 8.80 -3.74 -18.72
C THR A 136 8.84 -5.19 -18.25
N ILE A 137 10.03 -5.81 -18.23
CA ILE A 137 10.23 -7.16 -17.68
C ILE A 137 9.86 -7.19 -16.19
N LEU A 138 10.33 -6.20 -15.44
CA LEU A 138 9.97 -6.03 -14.03
C LEU A 138 8.44 -6.01 -13.86
N SER A 139 7.72 -5.25 -14.68
CA SER A 139 6.25 -5.12 -14.61
C SER A 139 5.53 -6.46 -14.74
N VAL A 140 6.00 -7.33 -15.63
CA VAL A 140 5.45 -8.69 -15.80
C VAL A 140 5.70 -9.53 -14.54
N ILE A 141 6.91 -9.49 -13.99
CA ILE A 141 7.29 -10.21 -12.76
C ILE A 141 6.45 -9.72 -11.57
N LEU A 142 6.30 -8.40 -11.41
CA LEU A 142 5.49 -7.80 -10.34
C LEU A 142 4.02 -8.20 -10.47
N SER A 143 3.47 -8.26 -11.68
CA SER A 143 2.09 -8.68 -11.92
C SER A 143 1.86 -10.13 -11.51
N LEU A 144 2.80 -11.04 -11.83
CA LEU A 144 2.78 -12.43 -11.37
C LEU A 144 2.87 -12.53 -9.85
N ALA A 145 3.74 -11.75 -9.23
CA ALA A 145 3.88 -11.70 -7.77
C ALA A 145 2.61 -11.15 -7.10
N ALA A 146 1.96 -10.13 -7.66
CA ALA A 146 0.71 -9.57 -7.16
C ALA A 146 -0.44 -10.58 -7.27
N MET A 147 -0.55 -11.30 -8.41
CA MET A 147 -1.51 -12.40 -8.57
C MET A 147 -1.29 -13.50 -7.53
N PHE A 148 -0.04 -13.89 -7.29
CA PHE A 148 0.31 -14.87 -6.26
C PHE A 148 -0.09 -14.38 -4.85
N TYR A 149 0.20 -13.11 -4.53
CA TYR A 149 -0.17 -12.50 -3.25
C TYR A 149 -1.68 -12.50 -3.03
N VAL A 150 -2.46 -11.97 -3.97
CA VAL A 150 -3.92 -11.87 -3.83
C VAL A 150 -4.57 -13.27 -3.71
N LYS A 151 -4.12 -14.23 -4.52
CA LYS A 151 -4.63 -15.63 -4.44
C LYS A 151 -4.32 -16.27 -3.10
N THR A 152 -3.09 -16.10 -2.59
CA THR A 152 -2.66 -16.67 -1.31
C THR A 152 -3.38 -16.02 -0.14
N PHE A 153 -3.54 -14.70 -0.16
CA PHE A 153 -4.27 -13.93 0.84
C PHE A 153 -5.72 -14.41 0.98
N TYR A 154 -6.46 -14.47 -0.14
CA TYR A 154 -7.84 -14.92 -0.11
C TYR A 154 -7.98 -16.45 0.04
N GLY A 155 -6.98 -17.23 -0.35
CA GLY A 155 -6.89 -18.65 -0.01
C GLY A 155 -6.83 -18.85 1.50
N THR A 156 -5.91 -18.16 2.16
CA THR A 156 -5.73 -18.22 3.62
C THR A 156 -6.97 -17.72 4.37
N ASN A 157 -7.55 -16.59 3.95
CA ASN A 157 -8.81 -16.09 4.49
C ASN A 157 -9.95 -17.12 4.38
N ARG A 158 -10.06 -17.83 3.25
CA ARG A 158 -11.06 -18.89 3.07
C ARG A 158 -10.80 -20.09 3.98
N ILE A 159 -9.54 -20.47 4.19
CA ILE A 159 -9.17 -21.54 5.13
C ILE A 159 -9.59 -21.15 6.55
N PHE A 160 -9.19 -19.98 7.05
CA PHE A 160 -9.58 -19.52 8.38
C PHE A 160 -11.09 -19.37 8.56
N LYS A 161 -11.84 -18.96 7.53
CA LYS A 161 -13.30 -18.92 7.57
C LYS A 161 -13.93 -20.31 7.79
N LYS A 162 -13.37 -21.36 7.18
CA LYS A 162 -13.86 -22.75 7.29
C LYS A 162 -13.52 -23.42 8.63
N ILE A 163 -12.52 -22.93 9.36
CA ILE A 163 -12.16 -23.50 10.67
C ILE A 163 -13.32 -23.28 11.67
N PRO A 164 -13.86 -24.35 12.31
CA PRO A 164 -15.00 -24.30 13.22
C PRO A 164 -14.62 -23.81 14.64
N ILE A 165 -13.96 -22.65 14.71
CA ILE A 165 -13.54 -22.00 15.96
C ILE A 165 -14.19 -20.61 16.04
N LYS A 166 -14.48 -20.12 17.25
CA LYS A 166 -15.02 -18.76 17.45
C LYS A 166 -14.10 -17.72 16.79
N PRO A 167 -14.65 -16.71 16.07
CA PRO A 167 -13.85 -15.72 15.34
C PRO A 167 -12.78 -15.03 16.17
N MET A 168 -13.02 -14.80 17.45
CA MET A 168 -12.08 -14.13 18.36
C MET A 168 -10.76 -14.89 18.59
N PHE A 169 -10.73 -16.21 18.40
CA PHE A 169 -9.51 -17.01 18.59
C PHE A 169 -8.73 -17.23 17.30
N LYS A 170 -9.33 -16.99 16.13
CA LYS A 170 -8.66 -17.18 14.84
C LYS A 170 -7.40 -16.30 14.70
N PRO A 171 -7.42 -15.01 15.10
CA PRO A 171 -6.21 -14.17 15.08
C PRO A 171 -5.07 -14.72 15.93
N ALA A 172 -5.35 -15.38 17.06
CA ALA A 172 -4.32 -15.98 17.90
C ALA A 172 -3.59 -17.13 17.19
N ILE A 173 -4.32 -17.95 16.41
CA ILE A 173 -3.72 -19.00 15.59
C ILE A 173 -2.86 -18.40 14.48
N GLY A 174 -3.35 -17.36 13.80
CA GLY A 174 -2.58 -16.64 12.78
C GLY A 174 -1.29 -16.05 13.34
N ALA A 175 -1.37 -15.39 14.50
CA ALA A 175 -0.21 -14.82 15.20
C ALA A 175 0.81 -15.91 15.60
N PHE A 176 0.35 -17.04 16.14
CA PHE A 176 1.20 -18.16 16.50
C PHE A 176 1.96 -18.73 15.28
N LEU A 177 1.26 -18.97 14.17
CA LEU A 177 1.87 -19.46 12.94
C LEU A 177 2.85 -18.45 12.33
N THR A 178 2.51 -17.16 12.33
CA THR A 178 3.42 -16.09 11.90
C THR A 178 4.69 -16.06 12.76
N GLY A 179 4.57 -16.24 14.08
CA GLY A 179 5.71 -16.32 15.00
C GLY A 179 6.62 -17.52 14.71
N ILE A 180 6.05 -18.71 14.45
CA ILE A 180 6.82 -19.89 14.04
C ILE A 180 7.61 -19.61 12.76
N VAL A 181 6.95 -19.01 11.76
CA VAL A 181 7.60 -18.66 10.49
C VAL A 181 8.75 -17.67 10.72
N GLY A 182 8.55 -16.65 11.56
CA GLY A 182 9.61 -15.71 11.91
C GLY A 182 10.83 -16.38 12.56
N ILE A 183 10.60 -17.23 13.56
CA ILE A 183 11.67 -17.99 14.23
C ILE A 183 12.38 -18.91 13.23
N ALA A 184 11.64 -19.60 12.36
CA ALA A 184 12.22 -20.47 11.34
C ALA A 184 13.11 -19.67 10.37
N MET A 185 12.69 -18.49 9.92
CA MET A 185 13.48 -17.63 9.04
C MET A 185 14.77 -17.13 9.71
N TYR A 186 14.69 -16.77 11.00
CA TYR A 186 15.86 -16.36 11.78
C TYR A 186 16.93 -17.46 11.82
N TYR A 187 16.55 -18.71 12.08
CA TYR A 187 17.52 -19.82 12.08
C TYR A 187 17.96 -20.23 10.68
N LEU A 188 17.09 -20.16 9.67
CA LEU A 188 17.41 -20.52 8.29
C LEU A 188 18.47 -19.59 7.68
N PHE A 189 18.45 -18.31 8.02
CA PHE A 189 19.43 -17.31 7.58
C PHE A 189 20.54 -17.08 8.60
N ASN A 190 20.98 -18.13 9.31
CA ASN A 190 22.13 -18.07 10.24
C ASN A 190 22.03 -16.95 11.29
N LYS A 191 20.82 -16.73 11.83
CA LYS A 191 20.53 -15.70 12.86
C LYS A 191 20.64 -14.26 12.35
N ASP A 192 20.49 -14.06 11.04
CA ASP A 192 20.37 -12.73 10.46
C ASP A 192 19.03 -12.08 10.87
N LEU A 193 19.13 -10.88 11.46
CA LEU A 193 17.97 -10.09 11.89
C LEU A 193 17.17 -9.57 10.68
N GLN A 194 17.81 -9.37 9.53
CA GLN A 194 17.12 -8.91 8.32
C GLN A 194 16.04 -9.90 7.85
N ALA A 195 16.24 -11.20 8.12
CA ALA A 195 15.26 -12.25 7.82
C ALA A 195 13.95 -12.11 8.62
N LEU A 196 13.97 -11.43 9.77
CA LEU A 196 12.76 -11.15 10.55
C LEU A 196 11.85 -10.08 9.90
N SER A 197 12.29 -9.44 8.81
CA SER A 197 11.48 -8.48 8.05
C SER A 197 10.24 -9.10 7.38
N VAL A 198 10.13 -10.43 7.38
CA VAL A 198 8.90 -11.17 7.05
C VAL A 198 7.77 -10.89 8.05
N MET A 199 8.10 -10.46 9.26
CA MET A 199 7.16 -10.02 10.30
C MET A 199 6.98 -8.49 10.26
N SER A 200 6.04 -7.96 11.06
CA SER A 200 5.78 -6.52 11.18
C SER A 200 5.58 -5.83 9.80
N THR A 201 5.84 -4.53 9.71
CA THR A 201 5.73 -3.75 8.46
C THR A 201 6.73 -4.23 7.41
N GLY A 202 7.96 -4.53 7.83
CA GLY A 202 9.08 -4.89 6.95
C GLY A 202 9.73 -3.69 6.23
N TYR A 203 9.51 -2.46 6.70
CA TYR A 203 10.13 -1.28 6.05
C TYR A 203 11.65 -1.19 6.23
N GLY A 204 12.24 -1.87 7.22
CA GLY A 204 13.70 -1.90 7.42
C GLY A 204 14.45 -2.53 6.24
N ILE A 205 14.10 -3.76 5.85
CA ILE A 205 14.70 -4.40 4.66
C ILE A 205 14.42 -3.60 3.38
N LEU A 206 13.26 -2.95 3.29
CA LEU A 206 12.94 -2.11 2.16
C LEU A 206 13.87 -0.89 2.11
N GLN A 207 14.09 -0.19 3.22
CA GLN A 207 15.07 0.90 3.32
C GLN A 207 16.47 0.44 2.90
N ASP A 208 16.93 -0.71 3.41
CA ASP A 208 18.24 -1.25 3.06
C ASP A 208 18.30 -1.57 1.55
N ALA A 209 17.22 -2.13 0.97
CA ALA A 209 17.13 -2.50 -0.43
C ALA A 209 17.11 -1.30 -1.39
N LEU A 210 16.64 -0.14 -0.89
CA LEU A 210 16.60 1.12 -1.64
C LEU A 210 17.91 1.91 -1.52
N THR A 211 18.69 1.72 -0.46
CA THR A 211 19.90 2.52 -0.19
C THR A 211 21.21 1.76 -0.38
N SER A 212 21.18 0.43 -0.31
CA SER A 212 22.38 -0.41 -0.32
C SER A 212 22.03 -1.80 -0.86
N ALA A 213 21.43 -1.88 -2.06
CA ALA A 213 20.97 -3.15 -2.62
C ALA A 213 22.09 -4.19 -2.72
N ALA A 214 23.33 -3.76 -3.00
CA ALA A 214 24.50 -4.63 -3.09
C ALA A 214 24.86 -5.33 -1.76
N LYS A 215 24.42 -4.81 -0.61
CA LYS A 215 24.68 -5.42 0.71
C LYS A 215 23.69 -6.52 1.05
N ILE A 216 22.60 -6.65 0.31
CA ILE A 216 21.55 -7.63 0.57
C ILE A 216 21.60 -8.71 -0.49
N SER A 217 21.61 -9.96 -0.06
CA SER A 217 21.58 -11.08 -0.98
C SER A 217 20.24 -11.18 -1.71
N VAL A 218 20.27 -11.44 -3.02
CA VAL A 218 19.07 -11.70 -3.84
C VAL A 218 18.20 -12.83 -3.25
N PRO A 219 18.77 -13.96 -2.76
CA PRO A 219 17.97 -15.01 -2.11
C PRO A 219 17.20 -14.50 -0.88
N LEU A 220 17.78 -13.61 -0.06
CA LEU A 220 17.09 -13.03 1.09
C LEU A 220 15.92 -12.16 0.64
N LEU A 221 16.11 -11.27 -0.35
CA LEU A 221 15.04 -10.43 -0.89
C LEU A 221 13.85 -11.25 -1.41
N LEU A 222 14.13 -12.27 -2.23
CA LEU A 222 13.09 -13.16 -2.76
C LEU A 222 12.40 -13.95 -1.66
N THR A 223 13.15 -14.42 -0.66
CA THR A 223 12.59 -15.13 0.49
C THR A 223 11.69 -14.21 1.30
N VAL A 224 12.12 -12.98 1.58
CA VAL A 224 11.29 -12.00 2.27
C VAL A 224 10.02 -11.73 1.48
N ALA A 225 10.09 -11.50 0.18
CA ALA A 225 8.92 -11.28 -0.66
C ALA A 225 7.92 -12.44 -0.58
N VAL A 226 8.38 -13.68 -0.76
CA VAL A 226 7.51 -14.87 -0.76
C VAL A 226 6.96 -15.13 0.64
N VAL A 227 7.79 -15.13 1.67
CA VAL A 227 7.37 -15.46 3.03
C VAL A 227 6.47 -14.36 3.59
N LYS A 228 6.69 -13.09 3.24
CA LYS A 228 5.84 -11.98 3.67
C LYS A 228 4.42 -12.05 3.11
N VAL A 229 4.23 -12.64 1.92
CA VAL A 229 2.89 -13.00 1.41
C VAL A 229 2.18 -13.92 2.40
N PHE A 230 2.85 -14.97 2.88
CA PHE A 230 2.27 -15.93 3.82
C PHE A 230 2.04 -15.34 5.21
N THR A 231 3.03 -14.67 5.81
CA THR A 231 2.90 -14.08 7.16
C THR A 231 1.80 -13.01 7.19
N THR A 232 1.67 -12.20 6.14
CA THR A 232 0.60 -11.20 6.02
C THR A 232 -0.76 -11.87 5.86
N SER A 233 -0.84 -12.93 5.05
CA SER A 233 -2.05 -13.73 4.88
C SER A 233 -2.48 -14.43 6.17
N LEU A 234 -1.54 -14.94 6.97
CA LEU A 234 -1.79 -15.54 8.28
C LEU A 234 -2.25 -14.48 9.29
N THR A 235 -1.60 -13.33 9.33
CA THR A 235 -1.90 -12.25 10.28
C THR A 235 -3.28 -11.64 10.01
N ILE A 236 -3.52 -11.16 8.79
CA ILE A 236 -4.76 -10.45 8.45
C ILE A 236 -5.88 -11.43 8.06
N GLY A 237 -5.56 -12.49 7.31
CA GLY A 237 -6.56 -13.48 6.87
C GLY A 237 -7.15 -14.31 8.01
N SER A 238 -6.48 -14.38 9.15
CA SER A 238 -7.06 -14.97 10.39
C SER A 238 -7.94 -14.01 11.18
N GLY A 239 -7.99 -12.72 10.81
CA GLY A 239 -8.80 -11.68 11.45
C GLY A 239 -8.02 -10.64 12.26
N GLY A 240 -6.68 -10.63 12.18
CA GLY A 240 -5.86 -9.58 12.79
C GLY A 240 -6.17 -8.19 12.22
N SER A 241 -6.04 -7.15 13.06
CA SER A 241 -6.31 -5.78 12.63
C SER A 241 -5.04 -5.16 12.04
N GLY A 242 -5.01 -5.03 10.72
CA GLY A 242 -3.87 -4.48 10.00
C GLY A 242 -4.21 -4.14 8.54
N GLY A 243 -3.32 -3.40 7.90
CA GLY A 243 -3.40 -3.03 6.49
C GLY A 243 -2.56 -3.95 5.62
N VAL A 244 -2.97 -4.10 4.36
CA VAL A 244 -2.21 -4.86 3.35
C VAL A 244 -1.25 -3.98 2.54
N PHE A 245 -1.33 -2.65 2.70
CA PHE A 245 -0.51 -1.68 1.98
C PHE A 245 0.98 -1.84 2.29
N GLY A 246 1.40 -1.72 3.56
CA GLY A 246 2.80 -1.85 3.95
C GLY A 246 3.48 -3.13 3.43
N PRO A 247 2.88 -4.32 3.65
CA PRO A 247 3.36 -5.56 3.08
C PRO A 247 3.47 -5.54 1.56
N SER A 248 2.50 -4.97 0.84
CA SER A 248 2.58 -4.85 -0.62
C SER A 248 3.78 -4.02 -1.09
N MET A 249 4.10 -2.91 -0.40
CA MET A 249 5.29 -2.11 -0.73
C MET A 249 6.58 -2.90 -0.50
N VAL A 250 6.67 -3.65 0.60
CA VAL A 250 7.85 -4.47 0.91
C VAL A 250 8.00 -5.63 -0.08
N ILE A 251 6.92 -6.33 -0.40
CA ILE A 251 6.94 -7.42 -1.38
C ILE A 251 7.36 -6.88 -2.74
N GLY A 252 6.72 -5.79 -3.20
CA GLY A 252 7.04 -5.15 -4.47
C GLY A 252 8.47 -4.63 -4.54
N GLY A 253 8.93 -3.96 -3.49
CA GLY A 253 10.30 -3.45 -3.41
C GLY A 253 11.35 -4.56 -3.35
N CYS A 254 11.13 -5.62 -2.57
CA CYS A 254 12.05 -6.76 -2.54
C CYS A 254 12.12 -7.49 -3.88
N VAL A 255 10.97 -7.74 -4.54
CA VAL A 255 10.93 -8.33 -5.90
C VAL A 255 11.60 -7.41 -6.91
N GLY A 256 11.35 -6.09 -6.79
CA GLY A 256 11.95 -5.05 -7.60
C GLY A 256 13.46 -5.04 -7.51
N THR A 257 14.01 -4.82 -6.31
CA THR A 257 15.46 -4.81 -6.08
C THR A 257 16.12 -6.14 -6.47
N ALA A 258 15.49 -7.29 -6.16
CA ALA A 258 16.01 -8.59 -6.59
C ALA A 258 16.08 -8.71 -8.12
N THR A 259 15.05 -8.25 -8.82
CA THR A 259 15.02 -8.23 -10.29
C THR A 259 16.09 -7.28 -10.83
N GLY A 260 16.20 -6.07 -10.29
CA GLY A 260 17.23 -5.10 -10.69
C GLY A 260 18.64 -5.65 -10.50
N ARG A 261 18.92 -6.31 -9.36
CA ARG A 261 20.18 -7.00 -9.09
C ARG A 261 20.50 -8.09 -10.12
N ILE A 262 19.53 -8.95 -10.44
CA ILE A 262 19.71 -10.01 -11.44
C ILE A 262 19.94 -9.41 -12.83
N LEU A 263 19.18 -8.38 -13.20
CA LEU A 263 19.32 -7.74 -14.50
C LEU A 263 20.59 -6.91 -14.62
N GLN A 264 21.11 -6.34 -13.52
CA GLN A 264 22.44 -5.72 -13.48
C GLN A 264 23.54 -6.74 -13.81
N ASP A 265 23.45 -7.96 -13.28
CA ASP A 265 24.43 -9.00 -13.56
C ASP A 265 24.35 -9.48 -15.03
N LEU A 266 23.18 -9.39 -15.68
CA LEU A 266 22.95 -9.80 -17.08
C LEU A 266 23.21 -8.69 -18.11
N TRP A 267 22.82 -7.46 -17.80
CA TRP A 267 22.89 -6.27 -18.65
C TRP A 267 23.44 -5.06 -17.87
N PRO A 268 24.73 -5.10 -17.45
CA PRO A 268 25.30 -4.07 -16.57
C PRO A 268 25.33 -2.67 -17.19
N GLU A 269 25.41 -2.58 -18.53
CA GLU A 269 25.36 -1.31 -19.24
C GLU A 269 23.96 -0.68 -19.26
N LEU A 270 22.91 -1.51 -19.13
CA LEU A 270 21.52 -1.07 -19.18
C LEU A 270 20.90 -0.94 -17.78
N VAL A 271 21.39 -1.69 -16.81
CA VAL A 271 20.89 -1.68 -15.43
C VAL A 271 22.01 -1.23 -14.50
N THR A 272 22.18 0.08 -14.42
CA THR A 272 23.22 0.72 -13.63
C THR A 272 22.84 0.85 -12.15
N GLN A 273 21.56 1.03 -11.85
CA GLN A 273 21.03 1.33 -10.51
C GLN A 273 19.94 0.32 -10.07
N PRO A 274 20.31 -0.83 -9.48
CA PRO A 274 19.34 -1.86 -9.08
C PRO A 274 18.36 -1.40 -7.98
N GLU A 275 18.75 -0.43 -7.14
CA GLU A 275 17.89 0.20 -6.13
C GLU A 275 16.65 0.88 -6.74
N ALA A 276 16.79 1.46 -7.95
CA ALA A 276 15.71 2.10 -8.68
C ALA A 276 14.56 1.12 -9.00
N TYR A 277 14.89 -0.16 -9.21
CA TYR A 277 13.91 -1.22 -9.44
C TYR A 277 13.12 -1.53 -8.19
N GLY A 278 13.69 -1.32 -6.99
CA GLY A 278 12.97 -1.39 -5.73
C GLY A 278 11.86 -0.34 -5.65
N LEU A 279 12.16 0.92 -6.00
CA LEU A 279 11.19 2.02 -6.03
C LEU A 279 10.06 1.74 -7.02
N VAL A 280 10.42 1.43 -8.26
CA VAL A 280 9.45 1.08 -9.32
C VAL A 280 8.69 -0.20 -8.94
N GLY A 281 9.33 -1.12 -8.22
CA GLY A 281 8.75 -2.35 -7.68
C GLY A 281 7.64 -2.11 -6.66
N MET A 282 7.88 -1.19 -5.71
CA MET A 282 6.88 -0.75 -4.74
C MET A 282 5.63 -0.24 -5.46
N ALA A 283 5.83 0.65 -6.44
CA ALA A 283 4.72 1.29 -7.14
C ALA A 283 3.95 0.29 -8.02
N GLY A 284 4.67 -0.44 -8.88
CA GLY A 284 4.07 -1.39 -9.81
C GLY A 284 3.26 -2.48 -9.11
N PHE A 285 3.83 -3.08 -8.06
CA PHE A 285 3.14 -4.13 -7.31
C PHE A 285 1.85 -3.63 -6.68
N PHE A 286 1.89 -2.49 -5.99
CA PHE A 286 0.71 -1.98 -5.30
C PHE A 286 -0.32 -1.42 -6.29
N ALA A 287 0.09 -0.75 -7.37
CA ALA A 287 -0.78 -0.31 -8.45
C ALA A 287 -1.59 -1.47 -9.06
N GLY A 288 -0.92 -2.60 -9.36
CA GLY A 288 -1.57 -3.80 -9.87
C GLY A 288 -2.47 -4.50 -8.86
N ALA A 289 -2.03 -4.64 -7.60
CA ALA A 289 -2.81 -5.35 -6.59
C ALA A 289 -4.03 -4.53 -6.11
N ALA A 290 -3.86 -3.22 -5.92
CA ALA A 290 -4.85 -2.32 -5.33
C ALA A 290 -5.68 -1.53 -6.33
N HIS A 291 -5.35 -1.58 -7.63
CA HIS A 291 -6.06 -0.83 -8.67
C HIS A 291 -6.05 0.69 -8.46
N ALA A 292 -4.95 1.22 -7.93
CA ALA A 292 -4.79 2.66 -7.66
C ALA A 292 -3.47 3.20 -8.24
N PRO A 293 -3.27 3.14 -9.58
CA PRO A 293 -1.99 3.44 -10.19
C PRO A 293 -1.51 4.87 -9.96
N ILE A 294 -2.38 5.88 -10.08
CA ILE A 294 -1.96 7.29 -10.06
C ILE A 294 -1.51 7.71 -8.67
N SER A 295 -2.33 7.44 -7.66
CA SER A 295 -1.99 7.73 -6.26
C SER A 295 -0.75 6.96 -5.82
N THR A 296 -0.55 5.74 -6.29
CA THR A 296 0.63 4.93 -5.96
C THR A 296 1.92 5.49 -6.54
N ILE A 297 1.90 5.96 -7.80
CA ILE A 297 3.05 6.63 -8.43
C ILE A 297 3.48 7.83 -7.59
N ILE A 298 2.52 8.72 -7.27
CA ILE A 298 2.79 9.92 -6.46
C ILE A 298 3.22 9.54 -5.05
N MET A 299 2.63 8.49 -4.47
CA MET A 299 2.99 8.02 -3.13
C MET A 299 4.44 7.57 -3.06
N VAL A 300 4.90 6.74 -3.99
CA VAL A 300 6.30 6.30 -4.00
C VAL A 300 7.24 7.48 -4.19
N SER A 301 6.91 8.43 -5.07
CA SER A 301 7.73 9.63 -5.26
C SER A 301 7.80 10.52 -4.01
N GLU A 302 6.69 10.77 -3.31
CA GLU A 302 6.70 11.57 -2.08
C GLU A 302 7.39 10.87 -0.91
N ILE A 303 7.14 9.57 -0.69
CA ILE A 303 7.72 8.86 0.47
C ILE A 303 9.24 8.63 0.30
N THR A 304 9.77 8.76 -0.91
CA THR A 304 11.21 8.59 -1.21
C THR A 304 11.91 9.87 -1.62
N GLY A 305 11.17 10.96 -1.86
CA GLY A 305 11.72 12.23 -2.35
C GLY A 305 12.20 12.19 -3.81
N ASN A 306 12.01 11.08 -4.54
CA ASN A 306 12.54 10.90 -5.88
C ASN A 306 11.46 10.98 -6.96
N TYR A 307 11.51 12.05 -7.75
CA TYR A 307 10.64 12.28 -8.91
C TYR A 307 11.32 11.98 -10.25
N SER A 308 12.63 11.72 -10.26
CA SER A 308 13.40 11.42 -11.47
C SER A 308 13.00 10.07 -12.09
N LEU A 309 12.47 9.15 -11.28
CA LEU A 309 11.94 7.85 -11.74
C LEU A 309 10.46 7.88 -12.13
N LEU A 310 9.86 9.06 -12.35
CA LEU A 310 8.44 9.15 -12.68
C LEU A 310 8.06 8.33 -13.93
N LEU A 311 8.88 8.42 -14.99
CA LEU A 311 8.64 7.71 -16.25
C LEU A 311 8.60 6.18 -16.10
N PRO A 312 9.64 5.49 -15.57
CA PRO A 312 9.57 4.04 -15.37
C PRO A 312 8.50 3.63 -14.35
N THR A 313 8.23 4.47 -13.34
CA THR A 313 7.17 4.21 -12.36
C THR A 313 5.78 4.25 -13.01
N MET A 314 5.53 5.21 -13.90
CA MET A 314 4.29 5.30 -14.70
C MET A 314 4.14 4.09 -15.61
N LEU A 315 5.19 3.72 -16.35
CA LEU A 315 5.19 2.54 -17.22
C LEU A 315 4.84 1.28 -16.43
N SER A 316 5.57 1.03 -15.34
CA SER A 316 5.39 -0.18 -14.54
C SER A 316 4.03 -0.23 -13.86
N SER A 317 3.59 0.87 -13.25
CA SER A 317 2.29 0.94 -12.57
C SER A 317 1.12 0.74 -13.54
N THR A 318 1.21 1.33 -14.74
CA THR A 318 0.18 1.16 -15.79
C THR A 318 0.13 -0.27 -16.30
N LEU A 319 1.28 -0.87 -16.61
CA LEU A 319 1.35 -2.27 -17.05
C LEU A 319 0.83 -3.22 -15.97
N CYS A 320 1.25 -3.03 -14.71
CA CYS A 320 0.78 -3.86 -13.61
C CYS A 320 -0.73 -3.72 -13.39
N PHE A 321 -1.27 -2.49 -13.48
CA PHE A 321 -2.71 -2.24 -13.42
C PHE A 321 -3.47 -3.01 -14.52
N VAL A 322 -3.02 -2.92 -15.77
CA VAL A 322 -3.67 -3.60 -16.90
C VAL A 322 -3.57 -5.13 -16.79
N LEU A 323 -2.40 -5.66 -16.42
CA LEU A 323 -2.17 -7.10 -16.29
C LEU A 323 -2.90 -7.72 -15.09
N CYS A 324 -3.24 -6.91 -14.07
CA CYS A 324 -3.89 -7.37 -12.85
C CYS A 324 -5.42 -7.13 -12.79
N GLN A 325 -6.07 -6.68 -13.87
CA GLN A 325 -7.51 -6.34 -13.89
C GLN A 325 -8.46 -7.43 -13.36
N LYS A 326 -8.04 -8.71 -13.38
CA LYS A 326 -8.87 -9.85 -12.94
C LYS A 326 -8.69 -10.22 -11.47
N ILE A 327 -7.76 -9.59 -10.76
CA ILE A 327 -7.52 -9.83 -9.33
C ILE A 327 -7.95 -8.60 -8.53
N HIS A 328 -8.49 -8.80 -7.33
CA HIS A 328 -8.91 -7.67 -6.49
C HIS A 328 -8.42 -7.87 -5.07
N LEU A 329 -7.40 -7.10 -4.65
CA LEU A 329 -6.98 -7.08 -3.25
C LEU A 329 -8.08 -6.48 -2.37
N TYR A 330 -8.76 -5.44 -2.84
CA TYR A 330 -9.91 -4.83 -2.17
C TYR A 330 -11.22 -5.24 -2.83
N GLN A 331 -11.82 -6.37 -2.40
CA GLN A 331 -13.08 -6.92 -2.94
C GLN A 331 -14.32 -6.02 -2.83
N LYS A 332 -14.20 -4.84 -2.21
CA LYS A 332 -15.29 -3.86 -2.02
C LYS A 332 -15.14 -2.62 -2.91
N GLN A 333 -14.12 -2.57 -3.76
CA GLN A 333 -14.04 -1.57 -4.81
C GLN A 333 -15.19 -1.77 -5.80
N TYR A 334 -15.78 -0.65 -6.23
CA TYR A 334 -16.71 -0.65 -7.35
C TYR A 334 -15.93 -0.43 -8.65
N PRO A 335 -16.39 -0.91 -9.82
CA PRO A 335 -15.69 -0.62 -11.07
C PRO A 335 -15.57 0.87 -11.34
N SER A 336 -16.66 1.63 -11.18
CA SER A 336 -16.67 3.09 -11.37
C SER A 336 -17.62 3.79 -10.39
N ARG A 337 -17.65 5.13 -10.40
CA ARG A 337 -18.62 5.97 -9.69
C ARG A 337 -20.06 5.63 -10.05
N LEU A 338 -20.31 5.29 -11.31
CA LEU A 338 -21.64 4.92 -11.83
C LEU A 338 -22.17 3.63 -11.18
N ASP A 339 -21.28 2.68 -10.90
CA ASP A 339 -21.63 1.39 -10.30
C ASP A 339 -21.84 1.50 -8.78
N SER A 340 -21.35 2.57 -8.17
CA SER A 340 -21.41 2.78 -6.73
C SER A 340 -22.81 3.22 -6.30
N PRO A 341 -23.46 2.52 -5.35
CA PRO A 341 -24.75 2.92 -4.78
C PRO A 341 -24.74 4.32 -4.17
N ALA A 342 -23.56 4.85 -3.84
CA ALA A 342 -23.39 6.19 -3.30
C ALA A 342 -23.87 7.28 -4.27
N HIS A 343 -23.76 7.08 -5.58
CA HIS A 343 -24.02 8.11 -6.59
C HIS A 343 -25.35 7.95 -7.34
N ARG A 344 -26.16 6.95 -6.99
CA ARG A 344 -27.46 6.70 -7.67
C ARG A 344 -28.38 7.93 -7.69
N GLY A 345 -28.36 8.74 -6.62
CA GLY A 345 -29.16 9.96 -6.55
C GLY A 345 -28.65 11.09 -7.45
N ASP A 346 -27.33 11.17 -7.65
CA ASP A 346 -26.68 12.23 -8.44
C ASP A 346 -27.07 12.06 -9.93
N PHE A 347 -26.98 10.83 -10.45
CA PHE A 347 -27.29 10.56 -11.87
C PHE A 347 -28.80 10.60 -12.21
N LEU A 348 -29.68 10.29 -11.25
CA LEU A 348 -31.13 10.40 -11.47
C LEU A 348 -31.54 11.86 -11.68
N ILE A 349 -30.91 12.79 -10.95
CA ILE A 349 -31.16 14.23 -11.10
C ILE A 349 -30.66 14.70 -12.47
N ASP A 350 -29.45 14.34 -12.87
CA ASP A 350 -28.88 14.74 -14.17
C ASP A 350 -29.75 14.27 -15.36
N VAL A 351 -30.27 13.03 -15.31
CA VAL A 351 -31.14 12.49 -16.36
C VAL A 351 -32.49 13.21 -16.40
N LEU A 352 -33.05 13.55 -15.24
CA LEU A 352 -34.33 14.28 -15.16
C LEU A 352 -34.18 15.75 -15.54
N GLU A 353 -33.07 16.41 -15.23
CA GLU A 353 -32.77 17.77 -15.68
C GLU A 353 -32.52 17.83 -17.19
N GLY A 354 -31.87 16.81 -17.76
CA GLY A 354 -31.71 16.66 -19.22
C GLY A 354 -33.01 16.30 -19.94
N SER A 355 -33.92 15.63 -19.26
CA SER A 355 -35.26 15.28 -19.75
C SER A 355 -36.26 16.37 -19.34
N ARG A 356 -36.10 17.59 -19.88
CA ARG A 356 -37.16 18.61 -19.78
C ARG A 356 -38.44 18.05 -20.40
N VAL A 357 -39.36 17.59 -19.56
CA VAL A 357 -40.78 17.34 -19.88
C VAL A 357 -41.56 18.60 -19.62
#